data_AF-A0A7X8VPJ4-F1
#
_entry.id   AF-A0A7X8VPJ4-F1
#
_cell.length_a   1.000
_cell.length_b   1.000
_cell.length_c   1.000
_cell.angle_alpha   90.00
_cell.angle_beta   90.00
_cell.angle_gamma   90.00
#
_symmetry.space_group_name_H-M   'P 1'
#
loop_
_entity.id
_entity.type
_entity.pdbx_description
1 polymer ?
#
loop_
_entity_poly.entity_id
_entity_poly.type
_entity_poly.pdbx_seq_one_letter_code
_entity_poly.pdbx_strand_id
1 'polypeptide(L)'
;MTQYNKLRSLSAANQKLLVLFRLPADVNEWLRLSEEQMVMKKCAYWVSLRGAPEISGQVSITVRVPRKNVFSPDAFREIALTRSLEEYLTYEE
;
A
#
# COMPACT_ATOMS: atom_id res chain seq x y z
N MET A 1 -5.28 17.51 -10.82
CA MET A 1 -5.37 16.03 -10.87
C MET A 1 -5.14 15.48 -9.46
N THR A 2 -6.13 14.82 -8.87
CA THR A 2 -6.08 14.33 -7.47
C THR A 2 -5.01 13.24 -7.29
N GLN A 3 -4.53 13.03 -6.06
CA GLN A 3 -3.54 11.98 -5.76
C GLN A 3 -4.06 10.59 -6.13
N TYR A 4 -5.35 10.32 -5.87
CA TYR A 4 -6.01 9.10 -6.30
C TYR A 4 -5.88 8.87 -7.81
N ASN A 5 -6.13 9.90 -8.63
CA ASN A 5 -6.02 9.80 -10.09
C ASN A 5 -4.58 9.50 -10.56
N LYS A 6 -3.57 9.93 -9.81
CA LYS A 6 -2.16 9.60 -10.09
C LYS A 6 -1.82 8.16 -9.70
N LEU A 7 -2.44 7.61 -8.66
CA LEU A 7 -2.20 6.25 -8.17
C LEU A 7 -2.89 5.19 -9.04
N ARG A 8 -4.08 5.49 -9.58
CA ARG A 8 -4.84 4.58 -10.45
C ARG A 8 -4.34 4.43 -11.88
N SER A 9 -3.50 5.37 -12.34
CA SER A 9 -3.16 5.51 -13.75
C SER A 9 -2.53 4.23 -14.33
N LEU A 10 -3.03 3.80 -15.49
CA LEU A 10 -2.45 2.72 -16.29
C LEU A 10 -1.21 3.16 -17.09
N SER A 11 -1.03 4.46 -17.31
CA SER A 11 0.11 4.97 -18.09
C SER A 11 1.39 5.14 -17.28
N ALA A 12 1.33 4.98 -15.95
CA ALA A 12 2.53 5.05 -15.13
C ALA A 12 3.41 3.82 -15.36
N ALA A 13 4.69 4.05 -15.69
CA ALA A 13 5.68 3.01 -15.90
C ALA A 13 6.11 2.29 -14.61
N ASN A 14 5.90 2.91 -13.45
CA ASN A 14 6.21 2.33 -12.15
C ASN A 14 4.95 1.75 -11.47
N GLN A 15 5.11 0.61 -10.81
CA GLN A 15 4.12 0.07 -9.89
C GLN A 15 4.01 1.02 -8.68
N LYS A 16 2.78 1.44 -8.36
CA LYS A 16 2.48 2.28 -7.19
C LYS A 16 1.66 1.45 -6.22
N LEU A 17 2.04 1.49 -4.94
CA LEU A 17 1.32 0.84 -3.86
C LEU A 17 0.87 1.90 -2.87
N LEU A 18 -0.37 1.76 -2.40
CA LEU A 18 -0.83 2.45 -1.21
C LEU A 18 -0.54 1.54 -0.01
N VAL A 19 0.33 2.00 0.89
CA VAL A 19 0.69 1.28 2.11
C VAL A 19 0.01 1.94 3.31
N LEU A 20 -0.78 1.15 4.05
CA LEU A 20 -1.53 1.59 5.21
C LEU A 20 -0.91 0.99 6.48
N PHE A 21 -0.34 1.85 7.31
CA PHE A 21 0.12 1.46 8.65
C PHE A 21 -1.04 1.50 9.64
N ARG A 22 -1.29 0.38 10.30
CA ARG A 22 -2.25 0.32 11.39
C ARG A 22 -1.49 0.47 12.70
N LEU A 23 -1.33 1.68 13.20
CA LEU A 23 -0.53 1.94 14.41
C LEU A 23 -1.41 2.09 15.66
N PRO A 24 -0.84 2.05 16.88
CA PRO A 24 -1.50 2.52 18.09
C PRO A 24 -1.90 4.00 18.01
N ALA A 25 -2.83 4.45 18.86
CA ALA A 25 -3.20 5.86 18.92
C ALA A 25 -2.08 6.73 19.49
N ASP A 26 -1.37 6.23 20.51
CA ASP A 26 -0.19 6.89 21.06
C ASP A 26 1.03 6.63 20.16
N VAL A 27 1.63 7.72 19.68
CA VAL A 27 2.83 7.72 18.84
C VAL A 27 4.04 7.13 19.54
N ASN A 28 4.13 7.26 20.87
CA ASN A 28 5.23 6.72 21.66
C ASN A 28 5.19 5.19 21.73
N GLU A 29 4.05 4.58 21.38
CA GLU A 29 3.92 3.14 21.28
C GLU A 29 4.23 2.58 19.90
N TRP A 30 4.45 3.43 18.89
CA TRP A 30 4.66 2.97 17.51
C TRP A 30 5.94 2.17 17.37
N LEU A 31 6.99 2.63 18.05
CA LEU A 31 8.33 2.08 17.96
C LEU A 31 8.94 1.93 19.35
N ARG A 32 9.47 0.75 19.64
CA ARG A 32 10.31 0.51 20.81
C ARG A 32 11.73 0.18 20.35
N LEU A 33 12.68 0.88 20.94
CA LEU A 33 14.10 0.72 20.69
C LEU A 33 14.75 0.19 21.97
N SER A 34 15.61 -0.80 21.79
CA SER A 34 16.47 -1.42 22.80
C SER A 34 17.81 -1.75 22.15
N GLU A 35 18.83 -2.08 22.95
CA GLU A 35 20.14 -2.46 22.39
C GLU A 35 20.06 -3.74 21.55
N GLU A 36 19.12 -4.64 21.87
CA GLU A 36 18.96 -5.92 21.21
C GLU A 36 18.12 -5.82 19.93
N GLN A 37 17.15 -4.91 19.89
CA GLN A 37 16.19 -4.83 18.79
C GLN A 37 15.43 -3.52 18.68
N MET A 38 14.93 -3.30 17.46
CA MET A 38 13.94 -2.29 17.10
C MET A 38 12.62 -2.98 16.76
N VAL A 39 11.57 -2.69 17.53
CA VAL A 39 10.24 -3.30 17.36
C VAL A 39 9.21 -2.24 17.03
N MET A 40 8.62 -2.33 15.83
CA MET A 40 7.46 -1.53 15.44
C MET A 40 6.18 -2.30 15.74
N LYS A 41 5.20 -1.67 16.40
CA LYS A 41 3.94 -2.34 16.76
C LYS A 41 3.03 -2.51 15.54
N LYS A 42 2.36 -3.67 15.50
CA LYS A 42 1.38 -4.08 14.46
C LYS A 42 2.07 -4.24 13.08
N CYS A 43 1.30 -4.16 12.00
CA CYS A 43 1.80 -4.35 10.64
C CYS A 43 1.20 -3.31 9.68
N ALA A 44 1.87 -3.13 8.55
CA ALA A 44 1.32 -2.40 7.43
C ALA A 44 0.61 -3.35 6.46
N TYR A 45 -0.34 -2.81 5.71
CA TYR A 45 -1.05 -3.50 4.65
C TYR A 45 -0.89 -2.73 3.35
N TRP A 46 -1.08 -3.39 2.20
CA TRP A 46 -0.88 -2.74 0.91
C TRP A 46 -2.00 -3.05 -0.10
N VAL A 47 -2.21 -2.13 -1.03
CA VAL A 47 -3.08 -2.31 -2.20
C VAL A 47 -2.53 -1.53 -3.40
N SER A 48 -2.65 -2.10 -4.60
CA SER A 48 -2.41 -1.37 -5.85
C SER A 48 -3.70 -0.69 -6.29
N LEU A 49 -3.69 0.61 -6.56
CA LEU A 49 -4.85 1.31 -7.11
C LEU A 49 -4.90 1.29 -8.64
N ARG A 50 -3.89 0.71 -9.30
CA ARG A 50 -3.77 0.69 -10.76
C ARG A 50 -5.00 0.01 -11.35
N GLY A 51 -5.70 0.70 -12.26
CA GLY A 51 -6.95 0.18 -12.81
C GLY A 51 -8.18 0.32 -11.89
N ALA A 52 -8.06 1.14 -10.83
CA ALA A 52 -9.14 1.70 -10.00
C ALA A 52 -10.46 1.98 -10.78
N PRO A 53 -11.65 2.23 -10.19
CA PRO A 53 -12.73 3.00 -10.86
C PRO A 53 -12.57 4.52 -10.72
N GLU A 54 -12.92 5.30 -11.74
CA GLU A 54 -12.76 6.77 -11.71
C GLU A 54 -13.76 7.41 -10.73
N ILE A 55 -13.38 8.56 -10.16
CA ILE A 55 -14.27 9.32 -9.28
C ILE A 55 -15.13 10.25 -10.14
N SER A 56 -16.41 9.92 -10.37
CA SER A 56 -17.35 10.84 -11.05
C SER A 56 -18.09 11.71 -10.04
N GLY A 57 -17.80 13.00 -9.98
CA GLY A 57 -18.58 13.99 -9.21
C GLY A 57 -18.46 13.91 -7.68
N GLN A 58 -17.58 13.05 -7.14
CA GLN A 58 -17.32 12.97 -5.70
C GLN A 58 -16.01 13.66 -5.32
N VAL A 59 -15.97 14.22 -4.11
CA VAL A 59 -14.79 14.91 -3.54
C VAL A 59 -13.83 13.92 -2.84
N SER A 60 -14.32 12.73 -2.46
CA SER A 60 -13.54 11.69 -1.78
C SER A 60 -13.96 10.29 -2.21
N ILE A 61 -13.06 9.32 -2.07
CA ILE A 61 -13.31 7.90 -2.34
C ILE A 61 -12.77 7.04 -1.20
N THR A 62 -13.49 5.98 -0.85
CA THR A 62 -13.02 4.98 0.12
C THR A 62 -12.31 3.85 -0.61
N VAL A 63 -11.04 3.63 -0.24
CA VAL A 63 -10.24 2.51 -0.75
C VAL A 63 -10.28 1.37 0.27
N ARG A 64 -10.59 0.15 -0.18
CA ARG A 64 -10.51 -1.05 0.66
C ARG A 64 -9.09 -1.61 0.60
N VAL A 65 -8.49 -1.88 1.76
CA VAL A 65 -7.17 -2.48 1.86
C VAL A 65 -7.32 -3.88 2.46
N PRO A 66 -7.09 -4.96 1.68
CA PRO A 66 -7.27 -6.33 2.17
C PRO A 66 -6.32 -6.67 3.32
N ARG A 67 -6.83 -7.26 4.40
CA ARG A 67 -5.98 -7.69 5.54
C ARG A 67 -5.05 -8.85 5.19
N LYS A 68 -5.35 -9.61 4.13
CA LYS A 68 -4.45 -10.65 3.60
C LYS A 68 -3.14 -10.04 3.03
N ASN A 69 -3.17 -8.79 2.59
CA ASN A 69 -2.02 -8.12 1.97
C ASN A 69 -1.14 -7.46 3.04
N VAL A 70 -0.49 -8.25 3.88
CA VAL A 70 0.50 -7.74 4.85
C VAL A 70 1.75 -7.27 4.10
N PHE A 71 2.25 -6.09 4.43
CA PHE A 71 3.45 -5.51 3.82
C PHE A 71 4.70 -5.99 4.57
N SER A 72 5.12 -7.23 4.28
CA SER A 72 6.34 -7.85 4.79
C SER A 72 7.48 -7.79 3.76
N PRO A 73 8.74 -8.07 4.15
CA PRO A 73 9.84 -8.21 3.21
C PRO A 73 9.57 -9.25 2.11
N ASP A 74 8.96 -10.38 2.45
CA ASP A 74 8.60 -11.42 1.47
C ASP A 74 7.54 -10.91 0.49
N ALA A 75 6.47 -10.29 1.00
CA ALA A 75 5.45 -9.69 0.14
C ALA A 75 6.05 -8.63 -0.79
N PHE A 76 6.96 -7.80 -0.29
CA PHE A 76 7.65 -6.81 -1.11
C PHE A 76 8.53 -7.46 -2.19
N ARG A 77 9.22 -8.56 -1.87
CA ARG A 77 10.02 -9.33 -2.82
C ARG A 77 9.14 -9.88 -3.95
N GLU A 78 8.00 -10.47 -3.62
CA GLU A 78 7.05 -10.98 -4.62
C GLU A 78 6.50 -9.88 -5.54
N ILE A 79 6.18 -8.71 -4.98
CA ILE A 79 5.74 -7.55 -5.77
C ILE A 79 6.85 -7.09 -6.72
N ALA A 80 8.09 -7.03 -6.23
CA ALA A 80 9.25 -6.64 -7.04
C ALA A 80 9.54 -7.65 -8.17
N LEU A 81 9.41 -8.96 -7.88
CA LEU A 81 9.55 -10.02 -8.87
C LEU A 81 8.47 -9.92 -9.96
N THR A 82 7.21 -9.75 -9.56
CA THR A 82 6.08 -9.53 -10.49
C THR A 82 6.38 -8.37 -11.44
N ARG A 83 6.88 -7.24 -10.90
CA ARG A 83 7.27 -6.09 -11.73
C ARG A 83 8.46 -6.44 -12.64
N SER A 84 9.45 -7.20 -12.16
CA SER A 84 10.58 -7.61 -13.00
C SER A 84 10.16 -8.46 -14.21
N LEU A 85 8.98 -9.09 -14.16
CA LEU A 85 8.37 -9.82 -15.26
C LEU A 85 7.52 -8.91 -16.17
N GLU A 86 7.60 -7.58 -16.00
CA GLU A 86 6.78 -6.56 -16.68
C GLU A 86 5.26 -6.72 -16.44
N GLU A 87 4.90 -7.46 -15.39
CA GLU A 87 3.53 -7.60 -14.94
C GLU A 87 3.17 -6.49 -13.94
N TYR A 88 1.87 -6.13 -13.91
CA TYR A 88 1.35 -5.11 -13.03
C TYR A 88 0.31 -5.69 -12.09
N LEU A 89 0.44 -5.37 -10.81
CA LEU A 89 -0.61 -5.63 -9.84
C LEU A 89 -1.73 -4.62 -10.06
N THR A 90 -2.94 -5.11 -10.29
CA THR A 90 -4.14 -4.29 -10.46
C THR A 90 -4.94 -4.23 -9.18
N TYR A 91 -5.92 -3.32 -9.12
CA TYR A 91 -6.81 -3.21 -7.98
C TYR A 91 -7.79 -4.39 -7.93
N GLU A 92 -7.78 -5.11 -6.81
CA GLU A 92 -8.79 -6.11 -6.46
C GLU A 92 -9.79 -5.46 -5.50
N GLU A 93 -11.09 -5.49 -5.83
CA GLU A 93 -12.16 -4.86 -5.04
C GLU A 93 -12.60 -5.68 -3.81
#